data_AF-A0A370P0B3-F1
#
_entry.id   AF-A0A370P0B3-F1
#
_cell.length_a   1.000
_cell.length_b   1.000
_cell.length_c   1.000
_cell.angle_alpha   90.00
_cell.angle_beta   90.00
_cell.angle_gamma   90.00
#
_symmetry.space_group_name_H-M   'P 1'
#
loop_
_entity.id
_entity.type
_entity.pdbx_description
1 polymer ?
#
loop_
_entity_poly.entity_id
_entity_poly.type
_entity_poly.pdbx_seq_one_letter_code
_entity_poly.pdbx_strand_id
1 'polypeptide(L)'
;MQDRATSKQETVLTAIPVACIDSLERISAGMGCLLLLLEIQSERSEACHSAYCLLAMLKAELDQATEKLCPEDWLESLPLPAHDEA
;
A
#
# COMPACT_ATOMS: atom_id res chain seq x y z
N MET A 1 -12.98 -11.03 47.04
CA MET A 1 -13.76 -11.27 45.81
C MET A 1 -12.98 -10.68 44.66
N GLN A 2 -12.65 -11.52 43.70
CA GLN A 2 -11.81 -11.24 42.55
C GLN A 2 -12.73 -11.08 41.35
N ASP A 3 -12.77 -9.88 40.76
CA ASP A 3 -13.41 -9.70 39.46
C ASP A 3 -12.32 -9.42 38.42
N ARG A 4 -12.07 -10.49 37.67
CA ARG A 4 -11.27 -10.56 36.47
C ARG A 4 -12.22 -10.32 35.30
N ALA A 5 -12.09 -9.19 34.63
CA ALA A 5 -12.62 -8.99 33.27
C ALA A 5 -11.57 -8.18 32.50
N THR A 6 -10.50 -8.82 32.03
CA THR A 6 -10.34 -9.25 30.62
C THR A 6 -10.64 -8.15 29.61
N SER A 7 -9.55 -7.65 29.02
CA SER A 7 -9.43 -7.43 27.59
C SER A 7 -10.43 -6.45 26.96
N LYS A 8 -10.15 -5.16 27.08
CA LYS A 8 -10.41 -4.20 26.01
C LYS A 8 -9.08 -3.80 25.38
N GLN A 9 -8.40 -4.75 24.75
CA GLN A 9 -7.56 -4.40 23.60
C GLN A 9 -8.52 -4.03 22.48
N GLU A 10 -9.12 -2.84 22.63
CA GLU A 10 -9.82 -2.15 21.56
C GLU A 10 -8.72 -1.81 20.57
N THR A 11 -8.52 -2.74 19.64
CA THR A 11 -7.66 -2.59 18.48
C THR A 11 -8.26 -1.42 17.74
N VAL A 12 -7.71 -0.24 18.00
CA VAL A 12 -7.93 0.95 17.21
C VAL A 12 -7.40 0.59 15.83
N LEU A 13 -8.26 0.00 15.01
CA LEU A 13 -8.11 -0.04 13.56
C LEU A 13 -8.28 1.41 13.13
N THR A 14 -7.21 2.20 13.28
CA THR A 14 -7.10 3.50 12.62
C THR A 14 -7.31 3.22 11.14
N ALA A 15 -8.49 3.61 10.64
CA ALA A 15 -8.78 3.59 9.21
C ALA A 15 -7.62 4.30 8.51
N ILE A 16 -6.99 3.60 7.57
CA ILE A 16 -5.87 4.17 6.83
C ILE A 16 -6.45 5.29 5.97
N PRO A 17 -5.93 6.53 6.10
CA PRO A 17 -6.45 7.63 5.29
C PRO A 17 -6.29 7.31 3.80
N VAL A 18 -7.30 7.63 2.98
CA VAL A 18 -7.24 7.47 1.51
C VAL A 18 -5.99 8.15 0.93
N ALA A 19 -5.62 9.32 1.44
CA ALA A 19 -4.40 10.03 1.06
C ALA A 19 -3.10 9.22 1.32
N CYS A 20 -3.11 8.28 2.27
CA CYS A 20 -2.00 7.36 2.50
C CYS A 20 -1.94 6.30 1.40
N ILE A 21 -3.08 5.76 0.95
CA ILE A 21 -3.17 4.80 -0.16
C ILE A 21 -2.66 5.46 -1.44
N ASP A 22 -3.16 6.65 -1.79
CA ASP A 22 -2.69 7.42 -2.96
C ASP A 22 -1.18 7.67 -2.92
N SER A 23 -0.63 7.91 -1.73
CA SER A 23 0.81 8.11 -1.55
C SER A 23 1.60 6.82 -1.79
N LEU A 24 1.09 5.68 -1.32
CA LEU A 24 1.71 4.36 -1.54
C LEU A 24 1.68 3.97 -3.02
N GLU A 25 0.57 4.21 -3.71
CA GLU A 25 0.46 4.00 -5.16
C GLU A 25 1.46 4.85 -5.94
N ARG A 26 1.61 6.13 -5.58
CA ARG A 26 2.59 7.03 -6.19
C ARG A 26 4.03 6.58 -5.95
N ILE A 27 4.34 6.10 -4.74
CA ILE A 27 5.66 5.54 -4.42
C ILE A 27 5.89 4.28 -5.25
N SER A 28 4.91 3.38 -5.33
CA SER A 28 4.97 2.17 -6.14
C SER A 28 5.22 2.46 -7.62
N ALA A 29 4.52 3.44 -8.19
CA ALA A 29 4.74 3.89 -9.56
C ALA A 29 6.16 4.45 -9.76
N GLY A 30 6.65 5.26 -8.80
CA GLY A 30 8.02 5.77 -8.81
C GLY A 30 9.07 4.67 -8.76
N MET A 31 8.86 3.64 -7.94
CA MET A 31 9.74 2.45 -7.90
C MET A 31 9.72 1.69 -9.23
N GLY A 32 8.58 1.61 -9.91
CA GLY A 32 8.48 1.07 -11.27
C GLY A 32 9.37 1.82 -12.27
N CYS A 33 9.37 3.15 -12.23
CA CYS A 33 10.26 3.96 -13.07
C CYS A 33 11.75 3.72 -12.75
N LEU A 34 12.11 3.61 -11.47
CA LEU A 34 13.49 3.32 -11.05
C LEU A 34 13.94 1.93 -11.50
N LEU A 35 13.06 0.93 -11.47
CA LEU A 35 13.34 -0.39 -12.01
C LEU A 35 13.63 -0.33 -13.50
N LEU A 36 12.82 0.38 -14.28
CA LEU A 36 13.04 0.55 -15.72
C LEU A 36 14.42 1.18 -16.01
N LEU A 37 14.81 2.19 -15.23
CA LEU A 37 16.13 2.82 -15.37
C LEU A 37 17.29 1.87 -15.01
N LEU A 38 17.11 1.07 -13.96
CA LEU A 38 18.11 0.10 -13.52
C LEU A 38 18.22 -1.10 -14.45
N GLU A 39 17.13 -1.53 -15.07
CA GLU A 39 17.09 -2.62 -16.06
C GLU A 39 18.08 -2.34 -17.19
N ILE A 40 18.01 -1.13 -17.76
CA ILE A 40 18.90 -0.65 -18.84
C ILE A 40 20.37 -0.71 -18.44
N GLN A 41 20.68 -0.48 -17.15
CA GLN A 41 22.05 -0.45 -16.65
C GLN A 41 22.53 -1.79 -16.08
N SER A 42 21.61 -2.71 -15.80
CA SER A 42 21.89 -4.00 -15.17
C SER A 42 22.77 -4.91 -16.03
N GLU A 43 22.59 -4.88 -17.35
CA GLU A 43 23.40 -5.64 -18.31
C GLU A 43 24.87 -5.23 -18.31
N ARG A 44 25.16 -4.03 -17.79
CA ARG A 44 26.50 -3.40 -17.83
C ARG A 44 27.17 -3.38 -16.46
N SER A 45 26.45 -3.73 -15.40
CA SER A 45 26.96 -3.69 -14.03
C SER A 45 26.21 -4.65 -13.12
N GLU A 46 26.94 -5.58 -12.51
CA GLU A 46 26.44 -6.48 -11.48
C GLU A 46 25.85 -5.72 -10.27
N ALA A 47 26.40 -4.55 -9.94
CA ALA A 47 25.86 -3.70 -8.88
C ALA A 47 24.48 -3.13 -9.26
N CYS A 48 24.30 -2.73 -10.53
CA CYS A 48 22.99 -2.28 -11.03
C CYS A 48 21.99 -3.44 -11.08
N HIS A 49 22.42 -4.64 -11.48
CA HIS A 49 21.59 -5.84 -11.44
C HIS A 49 21.16 -6.19 -10.01
N SER A 50 22.08 -6.17 -9.06
CA SER A 50 21.78 -6.42 -7.64
C SER A 50 20.81 -5.38 -7.09
N ALA A 51 21.00 -4.10 -7.41
CA ALA A 51 20.09 -3.02 -7.02
C ALA A 51 18.71 -3.19 -7.66
N TYR A 52 18.63 -3.59 -8.93
CA TYR A 52 17.38 -3.90 -9.62
C TYR A 52 16.62 -5.02 -8.89
N CYS A 53 17.27 -6.14 -8.58
CA CYS A 53 16.63 -7.26 -7.89
C CYS A 53 16.12 -6.86 -6.50
N LEU A 54 16.92 -6.12 -5.72
CA LEU A 54 16.50 -5.64 -4.40
C LEU A 54 15.30 -4.69 -4.50
N LEU A 55 15.33 -3.75 -5.44
CA LEU A 55 14.24 -2.81 -5.65
C LEU A 55 12.97 -3.52 -6.12
N ALA A 56 13.08 -4.55 -6.96
CA ALA A 56 11.96 -5.34 -7.46
C ALA A 56 11.25 -6.06 -6.31
N MET A 57 12.02 -6.65 -5.39
CA MET A 57 11.46 -7.27 -4.19
C MET A 57 10.75 -6.25 -3.30
N LEU A 58 11.36 -5.09 -3.05
CA LEU A 58 10.74 -4.04 -2.24
C LEU A 58 9.45 -3.52 -2.86
N LYS A 59 9.41 -3.37 -4.20
CA LYS A 59 8.19 -2.97 -4.90
C LYS A 59 7.09 -4.02 -4.76
N ALA A 60 7.42 -5.30 -4.93
CA ALA A 60 6.44 -6.38 -4.78
C ALA A 60 5.85 -6.45 -3.35
N GLU A 61 6.66 -6.21 -2.32
CA GLU A 61 6.18 -6.12 -0.93
C GLU A 61 5.27 -4.90 -0.72
N LEU A 62 5.62 -3.75 -1.31
CA LEU A 62 4.79 -2.55 -1.24
C LEU A 62 3.45 -2.73 -1.96
N ASP A 63 3.45 -3.34 -3.14
CA ASP A 63 2.23 -3.59 -3.93
C ASP A 63 1.30 -4.53 -3.16
N GLN A 64 1.82 -5.64 -2.63
CA GLN A 64 1.06 -6.54 -1.77
C GLN A 64 0.53 -5.88 -0.50
N ALA A 65 1.31 -4.97 0.11
CA ALA A 65 0.84 -4.21 1.26
C ALA A 65 -0.32 -3.30 0.84
N THR A 66 -0.19 -2.59 -0.28
CA THR A 66 -1.19 -1.64 -0.77
C THR A 66 -2.51 -2.35 -1.12
N GLU A 67 -2.45 -3.50 -1.79
CA GLU A 67 -3.62 -4.37 -2.06
C GLU A 67 -4.34 -4.80 -0.78
N LYS A 68 -3.61 -5.16 0.28
CA LYS A 68 -4.21 -5.53 1.58
C LYS A 68 -4.87 -4.34 2.29
N LEU A 69 -4.39 -3.12 2.03
CA LEU A 69 -4.94 -1.89 2.62
C LEU A 69 -6.10 -1.32 1.82
N CYS A 70 -6.20 -1.64 0.52
CA CYS A 70 -7.25 -1.22 -0.38
C CYS A 70 -7.98 -2.43 -0.97
N PRO A 71 -8.72 -3.22 -0.16
CA PRO A 71 -9.58 -4.26 -0.71
C PRO A 71 -10.62 -3.57 -1.60
N GLU A 72 -10.71 -4.01 -2.86
CA GLU A 72 -11.60 -3.50 -3.91
C GLU A 72 -13.08 -3.39 -3.43
N ASP A 73 -13.45 -4.14 -2.38
CA ASP A 73 -14.76 -4.15 -1.72
C ASP A 73 -15.16 -2.84 -0.99
N TRP A 74 -14.22 -1.94 -0.66
CA TRP A 74 -14.56 -0.72 0.10
C TRP A 74 -15.13 0.41 -0.77
N LEU A 75 -14.93 0.35 -2.09
CA LEU A 75 -15.43 1.35 -3.04
C LEU A 75 -16.90 1.12 -3.44
N GLU A 76 -17.42 -0.10 -3.35
CA GLU A 76 -18.85 -0.39 -3.61
C GLU A 76 -19.76 -0.11 -2.40
N SER A 77 -19.19 0.10 -1.20
CA SER A 77 -19.96 0.29 0.05
C SER A 77 -20.21 1.76 0.41
N LEU A 78 -19.72 2.73 -0.38
CA LEU A 78 -19.92 4.15 -0.11
C LEU A 78 -21.32 4.60 -0.60
N PRO A 79 -22.17 5.15 0.29
CA PRO A 79 -23.48 5.65 -0.13
C PRO A 79 -23.27 6.83 -1.08
N LEU A 80 -23.83 6.75 -2.29
CA LEU A 80 -23.95 7.88 -3.21
C LEU A 80 -24.59 9.06 -2.46
N PRO A 81 -24.03 10.28 -2.54
CA PRO A 81 -24.65 11.44 -1.92
C PRO A 81 -26.03 11.62 -2.54
N ALA A 82 -27.06 11.63 -1.68
CA ALA A 82 -28.41 11.97 -2.11
C ALA A 82 -28.35 13.33 -2.79
N HIS A 83 -28.64 13.36 -4.09
CA HIS A 83 -28.95 14.59 -4.79
C HIS A 83 -30.23 15.13 -4.15
N ASP A 84 -30.07 16.07 -3.22
CA ASP A 84 -31.15 16.89 -2.71
C ASP A 84 -31.46 17.93 -3.80
N GLU A 85 -32.42 17.59 -4.66
CA GLU A 85 -33.01 18.55 -5.58
C GLU A 85 -33.94 19.48 -4.78
N ALA A 86 -33.60 20.77 -4.76
CA ALA A 86 -34.47 21.85 -4.32
C ALA A 86 -34.46 22.99 -5.36
#